data_AF-A0A9P7Z357-F1
#
_entry.id   AF-A0A9P7Z357-F1
#
_cell.length_a   1.000
_cell.length_b   1.000
_cell.length_c   1.000
_cell.angle_alpha   90.00
_cell.angle_beta   90.00
_cell.angle_gamma   90.00
#
_symmetry.space_group_name_H-M   'P 1'
#
loop_
_entity.id
_entity.type
_entity.pdbx_description
1 polymer ?
#
loop_
_entity_poly.entity_id
_entity_poly.type
_entity_poly.pdbx_seq_one_letter_code
_entity_poly.pdbx_strand_id
1 'polypeptide(L)'
;MMGVVATGTAAVKGMFKKTHPLEAKWNKLDAPPLPRSSHSLSVIAGRAYIFGGEINPREPVDNDMRIIILPTGSSSSADYRSIPATPETAGDAIPEERIGHTAAVIGERIFIFGGRGGKEMKPLEENGRVWIFNSRSNAWSYLDPVSDTPFPAARSYHSSVAIDKPQPPKQKLDRVNPARETPSIGSIANGIKTDAVAGGHGTFFVHAGCPVGGRTNDLWGFDVRSRTWKEYPPAPGKPRGGTALCVSKQRIYRYGGFNGEGEEGGQLDILELGLDTFNDKSGMGEATVTTRGGWSTLNFAEESMTFPGNRSVAGLHTINTGMGREYLILLLGERDPSNDGHNAAGKFWGDIWAFVAPPQGMTGASLKDATWQALGRETGEGLWSKVIPARAEGSEGDDVRSLVPSERGWFASSAMGDLDASAIVMWGGLNAKNERESDGWILKLN
;
A
#
# COMPACT_ATOMS: atom_id res chain seq x y z
N MET A 1 -20.33 12.96 -43.62
CA MET A 1 -21.05 11.90 -42.88
C MET A 1 -20.10 10.72 -42.68
N MET A 2 -19.43 10.65 -41.54
CA MET A 2 -18.84 9.46 -40.90
C MET A 2 -18.02 9.98 -39.73
N GLY A 3 -18.33 9.57 -38.50
CA GLY A 3 -17.54 9.95 -37.33
C GLY A 3 -18.27 10.11 -36.00
N VAL A 4 -19.38 9.39 -35.73
CA VAL A 4 -19.96 9.31 -34.37
C VAL A 4 -20.61 7.93 -34.16
N VAL A 5 -19.84 6.84 -34.06
CA VAL A 5 -20.40 5.51 -33.69
C VAL A 5 -19.50 4.72 -32.71
N ALA A 6 -18.27 5.13 -32.42
CA ALA A 6 -17.33 4.28 -31.65
C ALA A 6 -17.54 4.29 -30.11
N THR A 7 -18.27 5.25 -29.54
CA THR A 7 -18.39 5.40 -28.07
C THR A 7 -19.54 4.60 -27.44
N GLY A 8 -20.60 4.31 -28.20
CA GLY A 8 -21.78 3.59 -27.66
C GLY A 8 -21.55 2.09 -27.48
N THR A 9 -20.84 1.45 -28.40
CA THR A 9 -20.63 -0.01 -28.42
C THR A 9 -19.73 -0.50 -27.30
N ALA A 10 -18.74 0.29 -26.88
CA ALA A 10 -17.84 -0.05 -25.77
C ALA A 10 -18.55 -0.01 -24.41
N ALA A 11 -19.42 0.99 -24.19
CA ALA A 11 -20.22 1.13 -22.97
C ALA A 11 -21.21 -0.03 -22.79
N VAL A 12 -21.87 -0.46 -23.88
CA VAL A 12 -22.79 -1.62 -23.86
C VAL A 12 -22.02 -2.92 -23.62
N LYS A 13 -20.82 -3.10 -24.20
CA LYS A 13 -19.99 -4.31 -24.00
C LYS A 13 -19.46 -4.44 -22.55
N GLY A 14 -19.14 -3.31 -21.90
CA GLY A 14 -18.70 -3.27 -20.50
C GLY A 14 -19.78 -3.64 -19.47
N MET A 15 -21.07 -3.41 -19.80
CA MET A 15 -22.21 -3.79 -18.93
C MET A 15 -22.38 -5.30 -18.77
N PHE A 16 -21.91 -6.11 -19.73
CA PHE A 16 -22.08 -7.58 -19.72
C PHE A 16 -20.82 -8.37 -19.35
N LYS A 17 -19.65 -7.72 -19.18
CA LYS A 17 -18.44 -8.39 -18.66
C LYS A 17 -18.66 -8.79 -17.20
N LYS A 18 -18.37 -10.06 -16.86
CA LYS A 18 -18.38 -10.55 -15.47
C LYS A 18 -17.42 -9.70 -14.63
N THR A 19 -17.81 -9.40 -13.40
CA THR A 19 -17.00 -8.67 -12.41
C THR A 19 -16.06 -9.59 -11.63
N HIS A 20 -16.25 -10.91 -11.74
CA HIS A 20 -15.45 -11.96 -11.09
C HIS A 20 -15.59 -13.31 -11.85
N PRO A 21 -14.62 -14.25 -11.80
CA PRO A 21 -13.24 -14.14 -11.32
C PRO A 21 -12.43 -13.10 -12.13
N LEU A 22 -11.52 -12.37 -11.47
CA LEU A 22 -10.52 -11.54 -12.17
C LEU A 22 -9.43 -12.41 -12.79
N GLU A 23 -8.91 -11.98 -13.93
CA GLU A 23 -7.72 -12.56 -14.54
C GLU A 23 -6.50 -11.67 -14.27
N ALA A 24 -5.33 -12.28 -14.09
CA ALA A 24 -4.09 -11.52 -13.90
C ALA A 24 -2.89 -12.13 -14.61
N LYS A 25 -1.97 -11.28 -15.06
CA LYS A 25 -0.70 -11.66 -15.70
C LYS A 25 0.47 -11.15 -14.87
N TRP A 26 1.41 -12.05 -14.56
CA TRP A 26 2.70 -11.69 -14.00
C TRP A 26 3.68 -11.31 -15.11
N ASN A 27 4.48 -10.27 -14.87
CA ASN A 27 5.60 -9.89 -15.72
C ASN A 27 6.82 -9.70 -14.82
N LYS A 28 7.88 -10.45 -15.09
CA LYS A 28 9.14 -10.30 -14.36
C LYS A 28 9.80 -8.99 -14.76
N LEU A 29 10.31 -8.24 -13.79
CA LEU A 29 11.09 -7.03 -14.04
C LEU A 29 12.52 -7.40 -14.42
N ASP A 30 13.00 -6.83 -15.52
CA ASP A 30 14.40 -6.87 -15.89
C ASP A 30 15.16 -5.77 -15.14
N ALA A 31 15.67 -6.13 -13.97
CA ALA A 31 16.39 -5.24 -13.07
C ALA A 31 17.48 -6.02 -12.30
N PRO A 32 18.53 -5.35 -11.79
CA PRO A 32 19.59 -6.01 -11.04
C PRO A 32 19.06 -6.80 -9.84
N PRO A 33 19.62 -8.00 -9.54
CA PRO A 33 19.23 -8.78 -8.37
C PRO A 33 19.40 -7.98 -7.08
N LEU A 34 18.34 -7.91 -6.29
CA LEU A 34 18.34 -7.22 -5.00
C LEU A 34 17.68 -8.14 -3.95
N PRO A 35 18.43 -9.12 -3.39
CA PRO A 35 17.90 -10.04 -2.39
C PRO A 35 17.56 -9.28 -1.11
N ARG A 36 16.31 -9.40 -0.65
CA ARG A 36 15.89 -8.90 0.67
C ARG A 36 14.49 -9.34 1.06
N SER A 37 14.25 -9.48 2.36
CA SER A 37 12.92 -9.59 2.98
C SER A 37 12.74 -8.51 4.04
N SER A 38 11.52 -8.35 4.57
CA SER A 38 11.22 -7.42 5.67
C SER A 38 11.57 -5.95 5.37
N HIS A 39 11.57 -5.58 4.09
CA HIS A 39 11.79 -4.23 3.57
C HIS A 39 10.46 -3.55 3.23
N SER A 40 10.50 -2.27 2.90
CA SER A 40 9.36 -1.56 2.34
C SER A 40 9.54 -1.32 0.84
N LEU A 41 8.41 -1.22 0.13
CA LEU A 41 8.35 -0.83 -1.27
C LEU A 41 7.20 0.16 -1.46
N SER A 42 7.46 1.26 -2.16
CA SER A 42 6.47 2.30 -2.47
C SER A 42 6.62 2.74 -3.91
N VAL A 43 5.51 3.06 -4.58
CA VAL A 43 5.53 3.59 -5.96
C VAL A 43 5.13 5.05 -5.99
N ILE A 44 5.97 5.89 -6.59
CA ILE A 44 5.67 7.31 -6.85
C ILE A 44 6.09 7.62 -8.29
N ALA A 45 5.15 8.16 -9.08
CA ALA A 45 5.41 8.66 -10.44
C ALA A 45 6.25 7.71 -11.31
N GLY A 46 5.86 6.44 -11.35
CA GLY A 46 6.50 5.39 -12.15
C GLY A 46 7.84 4.86 -11.63
N ARG A 47 8.20 5.16 -10.38
CA ARG A 47 9.41 4.66 -9.74
C ARG A 47 9.04 3.83 -8.51
N ALA A 48 9.63 2.65 -8.37
CA ALA A 48 9.59 1.86 -7.16
C ALA A 48 10.77 2.23 -6.26
N TYR A 49 10.47 2.57 -5.01
CA TYR A 49 11.40 2.94 -3.96
C TYR A 49 11.46 1.79 -2.94
N ILE A 50 12.63 1.23 -2.71
CA ILE A 50 12.87 0.11 -1.80
C ILE A 50 13.85 0.55 -0.71
N PHE A 51 13.47 0.34 0.55
CA PHE A 51 14.27 0.75 1.70
C PHE A 51 14.39 -0.36 2.77
N GLY A 52 15.59 -0.48 3.34
CA GLY A 52 15.92 -1.41 4.42
C GLY A 52 15.73 -2.89 4.05
N GLY A 53 15.45 -3.70 5.07
CA GLY A 53 15.31 -5.15 4.96
C GLY A 53 16.57 -5.91 5.37
N GLU A 54 16.50 -7.23 5.21
CA GLU A 54 17.55 -8.18 5.60
C GLU A 54 17.85 -9.16 4.46
N ILE A 55 19.11 -9.63 4.40
CA ILE A 55 19.53 -10.78 3.60
C ILE A 55 19.71 -11.99 4.51
N ASN A 56 20.46 -11.81 5.59
CA ASN A 56 20.61 -12.82 6.64
C ASN A 56 19.55 -12.56 7.73
N PRO A 57 19.01 -13.61 8.37
CA PRO A 57 18.05 -13.45 9.45
C PRO A 57 18.53 -12.49 10.53
N ARG A 58 17.71 -11.47 10.82
CA ARG A 58 17.95 -10.48 11.88
C ARG A 58 19.22 -9.63 11.69
N GLU A 59 19.63 -9.44 10.45
CA GLU A 59 20.74 -8.56 10.09
C GLU A 59 20.23 -7.51 9.07
N PRO A 60 19.97 -6.26 9.51
CA PRO A 60 19.65 -5.19 8.58
C PRO A 60 20.77 -4.98 7.56
N VAL A 61 20.42 -4.83 6.28
CA VAL A 61 21.41 -4.74 5.20
C VAL A 61 22.08 -3.37 5.13
N ASP A 62 21.25 -2.33 4.96
CA ASP A 62 21.68 -0.97 4.63
C ASP A 62 20.54 0.03 4.92
N ASN A 63 20.86 1.32 4.81
CA ASN A 63 19.89 2.42 4.85
C ASN A 63 19.86 3.23 3.54
N ASP A 64 20.31 2.64 2.44
CA ASP A 64 20.23 3.30 1.14
C ASP A 64 18.81 3.22 0.59
N MET A 65 18.40 4.21 -0.19
CA MET A 65 17.18 4.13 -0.99
C MET A 65 17.50 3.50 -2.34
N ARG A 66 16.88 2.36 -2.66
CA ARG A 66 16.96 1.77 -4.01
C ARG A 66 15.80 2.27 -4.85
N ILE A 67 16.08 2.69 -6.08
CA ILE A 67 15.08 3.23 -7.01
C ILE A 67 15.12 2.43 -8.30
N ILE A 68 13.95 1.97 -8.73
CA ILE A 68 13.76 1.23 -9.97
C ILE A 68 12.72 1.96 -10.81
N ILE A 69 13.08 2.34 -12.04
CA ILE A 69 12.11 2.90 -12.99
C ILE A 69 11.25 1.75 -13.51
N LEU A 70 9.95 1.82 -13.26
CA LEU A 70 9.01 0.80 -13.70
C LEU A 70 8.73 0.94 -15.20
N PRO A 71 8.68 -0.17 -15.96
CA PRO A 71 8.42 -0.11 -17.39
C PRO A 71 7.01 0.41 -17.66
N THR A 72 6.89 1.33 -18.62
CA THR A 72 5.62 1.81 -19.17
C THR A 72 5.56 1.52 -20.66
N GLY A 73 4.54 0.77 -21.11
CA GLY A 73 4.38 0.46 -22.53
C GLY A 73 5.45 -0.51 -23.06
N SER A 74 6.12 -0.17 -24.16
CA SER A 74 7.06 -1.04 -24.88
C SER A 74 8.53 -0.90 -24.48
N SER A 75 8.86 -0.07 -23.50
CA SER A 75 10.24 0.10 -23.02
C SER A 75 10.59 -1.00 -22.02
N SER A 76 11.65 -1.77 -22.31
CA SER A 76 11.98 -3.02 -21.61
C SER A 76 13.02 -2.89 -20.49
N SER A 77 13.81 -1.81 -20.42
CA SER A 77 14.88 -1.69 -19.41
C SER A 77 14.40 -0.89 -18.20
N ALA A 78 14.46 -1.48 -17.01
CA ALA A 78 14.30 -0.76 -15.76
C ALA A 78 15.64 -0.16 -15.33
N ASP A 79 15.72 1.18 -15.23
CA ASP A 79 16.90 1.82 -14.65
C ASP A 79 16.92 1.59 -13.14
N TYR A 80 18.07 1.16 -12.61
CA TYR A 80 18.32 0.96 -11.19
C TYR A 80 19.26 2.03 -10.64
N ARG A 81 18.95 2.57 -9.47
CA ARG A 81 19.83 3.50 -8.73
C ARG A 81 19.87 3.15 -7.25
N SER A 82 21.05 3.28 -6.68
CA SER A 82 21.24 3.37 -5.24
C SER A 82 21.48 4.83 -4.85
N ILE A 83 20.74 5.32 -3.87
CA ILE A 83 20.95 6.64 -3.30
C ILE A 83 21.34 6.47 -1.82
N PRO A 84 22.57 6.86 -1.44
CA PRO A 84 22.97 6.90 -0.04
C PRO A 84 22.05 7.78 0.79
N ALA A 85 21.78 7.39 2.04
CA ALA A 85 20.98 8.22 2.94
C ALA A 85 21.66 9.57 3.18
N THR A 86 21.00 10.64 2.75
CA THR A 86 21.44 12.02 2.95
C THR A 86 20.30 12.84 3.52
N PRO A 87 20.56 13.75 4.47
CA PRO A 87 19.52 14.60 5.03
C PRO A 87 19.20 15.76 4.07
N GLU A 88 17.94 16.21 4.09
CA GLU A 88 17.48 17.36 3.31
C GLU A 88 18.07 18.67 3.85
N THR A 89 18.29 18.75 5.17
CA THR A 89 19.02 19.83 5.84
C THR A 89 20.34 19.29 6.39
N ALA A 90 21.46 19.96 6.07
CA ALA A 90 22.78 19.53 6.53
C ALA A 90 22.84 19.48 8.07
N GLY A 91 23.23 18.33 8.61
CA GLY A 91 23.33 18.08 10.05
C GLY A 91 22.11 17.39 10.67
N ASP A 92 21.00 17.27 9.94
CA ASP A 92 19.83 16.53 10.41
C ASP A 92 20.09 15.01 10.43
N ALA A 93 19.34 14.31 11.29
CA ALA A 93 19.38 12.87 11.38
C ALA A 93 18.82 12.20 10.11
N ILE A 94 19.34 11.03 9.81
CA ILE A 94 18.87 10.10 8.77
C ILE A 94 18.45 8.78 9.44
N PRO A 95 17.54 7.99 8.84
CA PRO A 95 17.19 6.71 9.41
C PRO A 95 18.38 5.75 9.35
N GLU A 96 18.62 5.03 10.45
CA GLU A 96 19.51 3.87 10.45
C GLU A 96 18.91 2.68 9.67
N GLU A 97 19.77 1.71 9.34
CA GLU A 97 19.41 0.45 8.72
C GLU A 97 18.42 -0.33 9.60
N ARG A 98 17.37 -0.88 8.98
CA ARG A 98 16.24 -1.43 9.73
C ARG A 98 15.46 -2.50 8.97
N ILE A 99 14.82 -3.38 9.75
CA ILE A 99 13.95 -4.45 9.23
C ILE A 99 12.56 -4.38 9.85
N GLY A 100 11.54 -4.83 9.13
CA GLY A 100 10.17 -4.88 9.62
C GLY A 100 9.57 -3.51 9.93
N HIS A 101 10.13 -2.44 9.35
CA HIS A 101 9.46 -1.15 9.28
C HIS A 101 8.39 -1.21 8.18
N THR A 102 7.50 -0.23 8.14
CA THR A 102 6.57 -0.09 7.01
C THR A 102 6.56 1.32 6.47
N ALA A 103 6.07 1.45 5.24
CA ALA A 103 6.02 2.71 4.53
C ALA A 103 4.67 2.93 3.85
N ALA A 104 4.24 4.18 3.77
CA ALA A 104 3.11 4.59 2.93
C ALA A 104 3.35 5.97 2.31
N VAL A 105 2.64 6.27 1.23
CA VAL A 105 2.84 7.47 0.41
C VAL A 105 1.75 8.50 0.68
N ILE A 106 2.15 9.76 0.85
CA ILE A 106 1.24 10.92 0.76
C ILE A 106 1.85 11.91 -0.23
N GLY A 107 1.14 12.16 -1.32
CA GLY A 107 1.66 12.93 -2.46
C GLY A 107 2.95 12.33 -3.01
N GLU A 108 4.06 13.08 -2.88
CA GLU A 108 5.39 12.71 -3.38
C GLU A 108 6.38 12.36 -2.25
N ARG A 109 5.85 12.07 -1.06
CA ARG A 109 6.65 11.77 0.14
C ARG A 109 6.34 10.37 0.64
N ILE A 110 7.38 9.63 1.00
CA ILE A 110 7.28 8.29 1.59
C ILE A 110 7.47 8.45 3.10
N PHE A 111 6.47 8.03 3.87
CA PHE A 111 6.48 8.08 5.33
C PHE A 111 6.83 6.71 5.87
N ILE A 112 7.80 6.64 6.79
CA ILE A 112 8.31 5.39 7.36
C ILE A 112 8.25 5.47 8.88
N PHE A 113 7.82 4.36 9.48
CA PHE A 113 7.76 4.24 10.94
C PHE A 113 8.31 2.90 11.43
N GLY A 114 8.95 2.96 12.59
CA GLY A 114 9.39 1.81 13.36
C GLY A 114 10.41 0.94 12.64
N GLY A 115 10.27 -0.37 12.84
CA GLY A 115 11.29 -1.36 12.50
C GLY A 115 12.13 -1.72 13.72
N ARG A 116 13.10 -2.59 13.49
CA ARG A 116 14.12 -3.00 14.47
C ARG A 116 15.49 -3.01 13.82
N GLY A 117 16.51 -2.81 14.64
CA GLY A 117 17.89 -2.72 14.20
C GLY A 117 18.84 -2.74 15.40
N GLY A 118 20.09 -2.36 15.14
CA GLY A 118 21.16 -2.37 16.15
C GLY A 118 21.52 -3.78 16.65
N LYS A 119 22.53 -3.86 17.52
CA LYS A 119 23.09 -5.13 18.01
C LYS A 119 22.08 -6.03 18.72
N GLU A 120 21.12 -5.43 19.42
CA GLU A 120 20.12 -6.16 20.21
C GLU A 120 18.87 -6.53 19.41
N MET A 121 18.71 -6.02 18.19
CA MET A 121 17.54 -6.25 17.33
C MET A 121 16.19 -5.97 18.02
N LYS A 122 16.19 -4.95 18.89
CA LYS A 122 14.99 -4.40 19.53
C LYS A 122 14.26 -3.46 18.56
N PRO A 123 12.95 -3.26 18.73
CA PRO A 123 12.25 -2.17 18.07
C PRO A 123 13.00 -0.85 18.27
N LEU A 124 13.16 -0.08 17.20
CA LEU A 124 13.89 1.18 17.22
C LEU A 124 13.05 2.22 17.96
N GLU A 125 13.56 2.69 19.11
CA GLU A 125 12.89 3.71 19.90
C GLU A 125 13.24 5.10 19.38
N GLU A 126 12.29 5.71 18.69
CA GLU A 126 12.43 7.00 18.02
C GLU A 126 11.39 8.02 18.52
N ASN A 127 10.79 7.78 19.69
CA ASN A 127 9.82 8.67 20.36
C ASN A 127 8.64 9.10 19.47
N GLY A 128 8.11 8.15 18.68
CA GLY A 128 6.99 8.41 17.77
C GLY A 128 7.37 9.16 16.49
N ARG A 129 8.66 9.37 16.21
CA ARG A 129 9.15 9.98 14.96
C ARG A 129 8.62 9.27 13.73
N VAL A 130 8.27 10.04 12.70
CA VAL A 130 8.00 9.55 11.36
C VAL A 130 9.09 10.03 10.42
N TRP A 131 9.81 9.10 9.80
CA TRP A 131 10.81 9.41 8.78
C TRP A 131 10.14 9.72 7.45
N ILE A 132 10.71 10.65 6.70
CA ILE A 132 10.19 11.09 5.41
C ILE A 132 11.30 11.02 4.38
N PHE A 133 11.08 10.27 3.31
CA PHE A 133 11.88 10.37 2.10
C PHE A 133 11.14 11.23 1.07
N ASN A 134 11.77 12.31 0.64
CA ASN A 134 11.23 13.21 -0.38
C ASN A 134 11.74 12.79 -1.76
N SER A 135 10.85 12.26 -2.60
CA SER A 135 11.20 11.73 -3.93
C SER A 135 11.72 12.79 -4.92
N ARG A 136 11.50 14.09 -4.65
CA ARG A 136 12.03 15.18 -5.49
C ARG A 136 13.47 15.51 -5.17
N SER A 137 13.80 15.63 -3.88
CA SER A 137 15.16 15.95 -3.41
C SER A 137 16.03 14.70 -3.25
N ASN A 138 15.43 13.51 -3.22
CA ASN A 138 16.07 12.24 -2.88
C ASN A 138 16.80 12.29 -1.53
N ALA A 139 16.21 12.97 -0.57
CA ALA A 139 16.80 13.22 0.74
C ALA A 139 15.79 12.90 1.85
N TRP A 140 16.33 12.67 3.03
CA TRP A 140 15.59 12.34 4.24
C TRP A 140 15.31 13.57 5.08
N SER A 141 14.11 13.61 5.65
CA SER A 141 13.74 14.46 6.76
C SER A 141 12.90 13.65 7.73
N TYR A 142 12.40 14.28 8.79
CA TYR A 142 11.54 13.61 9.76
C TYR A 142 10.53 14.59 10.36
N LEU A 143 9.45 14.03 10.90
CA LEU A 143 8.50 14.75 11.73
C LEU A 143 8.47 14.08 13.10
N ASP A 144 8.92 14.83 14.10
CA ASP A 144 8.73 14.46 15.50
C ASP A 144 7.31 14.86 15.94
N PRO A 145 6.63 14.03 16.75
CA PRO A 145 5.38 14.41 17.37
C PRO A 145 5.54 15.69 18.18
N VAL A 146 4.47 16.48 18.28
CA VAL A 146 4.42 17.61 19.21
C VAL A 146 4.72 17.10 20.62
N SER A 147 5.56 17.82 21.36
CA SER A 147 5.92 17.48 22.73
C SER A 147 4.67 17.27 23.60
N ASP A 148 4.76 16.32 24.53
CA ASP A 148 3.69 15.95 25.47
C ASP A 148 2.40 15.38 24.81
N THR A 149 2.46 14.99 23.53
CA THR A 149 1.36 14.25 22.87
C THR A 149 1.61 12.74 22.92
N PRO A 150 0.55 11.91 23.02
CA PRO A 150 0.72 10.46 23.00
C PRO A 150 1.20 10.01 21.62
N PHE A 151 1.94 8.90 21.57
CA PHE A 151 2.39 8.28 20.33
C PHE A 151 2.46 6.74 20.49
N PRO A 152 2.38 5.98 19.39
CA PRO A 152 2.51 4.53 19.45
C PRO A 152 3.90 4.12 19.95
N ALA A 153 3.95 3.08 20.79
CA ALA A 153 5.22 2.46 21.17
C ALA A 153 6.03 1.98 19.95
N ALA A 154 7.36 2.03 20.07
CA ALA A 154 8.28 1.46 19.09
C ALA A 154 7.94 0.00 18.79
N ARG A 155 7.93 -0.36 17.49
CA ARG A 155 7.43 -1.65 17.01
C ARG A 155 7.99 -1.99 15.63
N SER A 156 7.93 -3.27 15.28
CA SER A 156 8.22 -3.76 13.93
C SER A 156 7.17 -4.78 13.49
N TYR A 157 7.19 -5.18 12.21
CA TYR A 157 6.22 -6.10 11.62
C TYR A 157 4.77 -5.66 11.86
N HIS A 158 4.56 -4.35 11.96
CA HIS A 158 3.27 -3.70 11.90
C HIS A 158 2.90 -3.50 10.42
N SER A 159 1.76 -2.86 10.16
CA SER A 159 1.33 -2.48 8.82
C SER A 159 0.98 -1.00 8.78
N SER A 160 1.21 -0.35 7.64
CA SER A 160 0.84 1.05 7.46
C SER A 160 0.14 1.29 6.14
N VAL A 161 -0.69 2.33 6.16
CA VAL A 161 -1.41 2.89 5.02
C VAL A 161 -1.50 4.39 5.21
N ALA A 162 -1.77 5.14 4.16
CA ALA A 162 -1.96 6.58 4.26
C ALA A 162 -3.14 7.03 3.43
N ILE A 163 -3.69 8.19 3.81
CA ILE A 163 -4.69 8.91 3.02
C ILE A 163 -4.29 10.37 2.92
N ASP A 164 -4.66 11.02 1.82
CA ASP A 164 -4.38 12.44 1.61
C ASP A 164 -5.26 13.36 2.49
N LYS A 165 -6.04 12.83 3.42
CA LYS A 165 -6.94 13.62 4.29
C LYS A 165 -6.35 13.80 5.69
N PRO A 166 -6.48 14.99 6.30
CA PRO A 166 -7.10 16.22 5.78
C PRO A 166 -6.23 16.91 4.70
N GLN A 167 -6.87 17.53 3.71
CA GLN A 167 -6.22 18.35 2.67
C GLN A 167 -6.29 19.84 3.01
N PRO A 168 -5.29 20.64 2.60
CA PRO A 168 -5.41 22.09 2.64
C PRO A 168 -6.61 22.55 1.79
N PRO A 169 -7.26 23.68 2.15
CA PRO A 169 -8.24 24.31 1.28
C PRO A 169 -7.62 24.51 -0.10
N LYS A 170 -8.32 24.10 -1.16
CA LYS A 170 -7.85 24.32 -2.54
C LYS A 170 -7.63 25.83 -2.71
N GLN A 171 -6.37 26.26 -2.78
CA GLN A 171 -6.08 27.63 -3.18
C GLN A 171 -6.69 27.82 -4.57
N LYS A 172 -7.57 28.81 -4.71
CA LYS A 172 -7.93 29.32 -6.03
C LYS A 172 -6.62 29.82 -6.62
N LEU A 173 -6.03 29.05 -7.52
CA LEU A 173 -4.98 29.56 -8.39
C LEU A 173 -5.55 30.81 -9.04
N ASP A 174 -4.93 31.96 -8.79
CA ASP A 174 -5.21 33.17 -9.55
C ASP A 174 -5.06 32.79 -11.02
N ARG A 175 -6.18 32.76 -11.74
CA ARG A 175 -6.17 32.49 -13.17
C ARG A 175 -5.34 33.61 -13.79
N VAL A 176 -4.10 33.32 -14.18
CA VAL A 176 -3.35 34.17 -15.10
C VAL A 176 -4.27 34.37 -16.29
N ASN A 177 -4.71 35.61 -16.50
CA ASN A 177 -5.64 35.93 -17.56
C ASN A 177 -4.83 35.88 -18.87
N PRO A 178 -5.02 34.86 -19.74
CA PRO A 178 -4.18 34.67 -20.92
C PRO A 178 -4.30 35.82 -21.93
N ALA A 179 -5.26 36.73 -21.71
CA ALA A 179 -5.49 37.92 -22.52
C ALA A 179 -4.62 39.14 -22.15
N ARG A 180 -3.83 39.11 -21.07
CA ARG A 180 -3.05 40.29 -20.63
C ARG A 180 -1.55 40.10 -20.49
N GLU A 181 -1.05 38.88 -20.26
CA GLU A 181 0.37 38.66 -20.02
C GLU A 181 0.83 37.32 -20.61
N THR A 182 1.88 37.35 -21.43
CA THR A 182 2.66 36.13 -21.73
C THR A 182 3.38 35.70 -20.46
N PRO A 183 3.12 34.50 -19.91
CA PRO A 183 3.81 34.04 -18.71
C PRO A 183 5.30 33.88 -19.00
N SER A 184 6.16 34.57 -18.25
CA SER A 184 7.60 34.31 -18.28
C SER A 184 7.87 32.87 -17.84
N ILE A 185 8.65 32.11 -18.62
CA ILE A 185 9.15 30.78 -18.26
C ILE A 185 9.98 30.93 -16.97
N GLY A 186 9.35 30.74 -15.82
CA GLY A 186 9.93 31.00 -14.49
C GLY A 186 8.92 31.40 -13.41
N SER A 187 7.84 32.12 -13.76
CA SER A 187 6.83 32.53 -12.77
C SER A 187 5.90 31.40 -12.33
N ILE A 188 5.69 30.39 -13.19
CA ILE A 188 4.88 29.20 -12.89
C ILE A 188 5.58 28.30 -11.84
N ALA A 189 6.91 28.27 -11.81
CA ALA A 189 7.67 27.47 -10.85
C ALA A 189 7.66 28.06 -9.41
N ASN A 190 7.63 29.39 -9.28
CA ASN A 190 7.59 30.06 -7.98
C ASN A 190 6.20 30.06 -7.31
N GLY A 191 5.13 29.80 -8.08
CA GLY A 191 3.75 29.80 -7.59
C GLY A 191 3.29 28.48 -6.96
N ILE A 192 4.00 27.37 -7.20
CA ILE A 192 3.65 26.07 -6.64
C ILE A 192 4.42 25.89 -5.33
N LYS A 193 3.81 26.29 -4.21
CA LYS A 193 4.29 25.81 -2.90
C LYS A 193 4.16 24.29 -2.91
N THR A 194 5.28 23.58 -2.80
CA THR A 194 5.24 22.13 -2.66
C THR A 194 4.53 21.77 -1.36
N ASP A 195 3.92 20.58 -1.31
CA ASP A 195 3.23 20.10 -0.11
C ASP A 195 4.08 20.21 1.16
N ALA A 196 5.37 19.87 1.08
CA ALA A 196 6.32 20.04 2.18
C ALA A 196 6.46 21.50 2.63
N VAL A 197 6.54 22.45 1.69
CA VAL A 197 6.63 23.89 1.97
C VAL A 197 5.32 24.46 2.54
N ALA A 198 4.19 23.79 2.30
CA ALA A 198 2.89 24.15 2.88
C ALA A 198 2.62 23.51 4.26
N GLY A 199 3.62 22.86 4.86
CA GLY A 199 3.50 22.16 6.16
C GLY A 199 2.94 20.74 6.05
N GLY A 200 2.79 20.21 4.84
CA GLY A 200 2.25 18.88 4.58
C GLY A 200 0.74 18.77 4.75
N HIS A 201 0.22 17.59 4.39
CA HIS A 201 -1.16 17.19 4.59
C HIS A 201 -1.26 15.67 4.71
N GLY A 202 -2.48 15.17 4.96
CA GLY A 202 -2.76 13.75 5.03
C GLY A 202 -2.56 13.12 6.41
N THR A 203 -2.95 11.85 6.50
CA THR A 203 -2.85 11.03 7.70
C THR A 203 -2.13 9.73 7.37
N PHE A 204 -1.07 9.43 8.11
CA PHE A 204 -0.29 8.19 8.04
C PHE A 204 -0.71 7.25 9.17
N PHE A 205 -1.20 6.05 8.84
CA PHE A 205 -1.70 5.08 9.81
C PHE A 205 -0.69 3.97 10.07
N VAL A 206 -0.58 3.55 11.33
CA VAL A 206 0.21 2.41 11.78
C VAL A 206 -0.68 1.48 12.60
N HIS A 207 -0.69 0.20 12.23
CA HIS A 207 -1.54 -0.81 12.84
C HIS A 207 -0.75 -2.00 13.35
N ALA A 208 -1.05 -2.44 14.57
CA ALA A 208 -0.61 -3.72 15.13
C ALA A 208 0.93 -3.83 15.21
N GLY A 209 1.46 -5.05 15.07
CA GLY A 209 2.89 -5.34 15.07
C GLY A 209 3.44 -5.74 16.43
N CYS A 210 4.76 -5.79 16.51
CA CYS A 210 5.51 -6.34 17.62
C CYS A 210 6.31 -5.25 18.35
N PRO A 211 5.72 -4.58 19.36
CA PRO A 211 6.48 -3.79 20.33
C PRO A 211 7.33 -4.69 21.25
N VAL A 212 8.08 -4.09 22.18
CA VAL A 212 8.87 -4.85 23.18
C VAL A 212 7.97 -5.76 24.02
N GLY A 213 6.75 -5.32 24.35
CA GLY A 213 5.80 -6.03 25.21
C GLY A 213 4.98 -7.14 24.53
N GLY A 214 5.36 -7.61 23.35
CA GLY A 214 4.65 -8.68 22.63
C GLY A 214 4.04 -8.17 21.32
N ARG A 215 2.74 -8.39 21.13
CA ARG A 215 2.00 -7.93 19.93
C ARG A 215 0.88 -7.00 20.33
N THR A 216 0.43 -6.16 19.40
CA THR A 216 -0.69 -5.25 19.59
C THR A 216 -1.72 -5.38 18.45
N ASN A 217 -2.92 -4.88 18.67
CA ASN A 217 -4.02 -4.73 17.70
C ASN A 217 -4.51 -3.27 17.61
N ASP A 218 -3.79 -2.33 18.22
CA ASP A 218 -4.06 -0.90 18.16
C ASP A 218 -3.96 -0.36 16.71
N LEU A 219 -4.57 0.81 16.49
CA LEU A 219 -4.45 1.57 15.27
C LEU A 219 -4.14 3.01 15.66
N TRP A 220 -3.07 3.56 15.10
CA TRP A 220 -2.65 4.94 15.32
C TRP A 220 -2.64 5.67 13.99
N GLY A 221 -3.06 6.94 13.97
CA GLY A 221 -2.94 7.82 12.82
C GLY A 221 -2.15 9.06 13.18
N PHE A 222 -1.13 9.38 12.37
CA PHE A 222 -0.32 10.58 12.46
C PHE A 222 -0.85 11.62 11.47
N ASP A 223 -1.39 12.72 11.99
CA ASP A 223 -1.73 13.87 11.16
C ASP A 223 -0.46 14.64 10.83
N VAL A 224 -0.12 14.71 9.54
CA VAL A 224 1.14 15.26 9.05
C VAL A 224 1.26 16.76 9.35
N ARG A 225 0.14 17.48 9.32
CA ARG A 225 0.11 18.93 9.48
C ARG A 225 0.24 19.32 10.94
N SER A 226 -0.55 18.71 11.82
CA SER A 226 -0.46 19.00 13.26
C SER A 226 0.72 18.31 13.92
N ARG A 227 1.31 17.29 13.28
CA ARG A 227 2.36 16.42 13.83
C ARG A 227 1.92 15.74 15.12
N THR A 228 0.69 15.25 15.14
CA THR A 228 0.11 14.58 16.31
C THR A 228 -0.36 13.20 15.96
N TRP A 229 -0.03 12.24 16.83
CA TRP A 229 -0.63 10.91 16.78
C TRP A 229 -1.98 10.90 17.49
N LYS A 230 -2.89 10.10 16.97
CA LYS A 230 -4.19 9.82 17.55
C LYS A 230 -4.43 8.32 17.50
N GLU A 231 -4.83 7.75 18.64
CA GLU A 231 -5.27 6.36 18.69
C GLU A 231 -6.72 6.26 18.17
N TYR A 232 -6.97 5.23 17.38
CA TYR A 232 -8.26 4.86 16.80
C TYR A 232 -8.75 3.57 17.46
N PRO A 233 -10.04 3.21 17.30
CA PRO A 233 -10.56 1.96 17.85
C PRO A 233 -9.64 0.77 17.50
N PRO A 234 -9.25 -0.07 18.48
CA PRO A 234 -8.40 -1.22 18.22
C PRO A 234 -9.15 -2.24 17.34
N ALA A 235 -8.41 -2.91 16.47
CA ALA A 235 -8.99 -3.91 15.58
C ALA A 235 -9.37 -5.18 16.37
N PRO A 236 -10.42 -5.92 15.95
CA PRO A 236 -10.92 -7.06 16.71
C PRO A 236 -9.92 -8.23 16.73
N GLY A 237 -10.19 -9.21 17.59
CA GLY A 237 -9.39 -10.43 17.70
C GLY A 237 -8.04 -10.25 18.41
N LYS A 238 -7.22 -11.30 18.38
CA LYS A 238 -5.92 -11.34 19.08
C LYS A 238 -4.92 -10.30 18.51
N PRO A 239 -4.06 -9.71 19.36
CA PRO A 239 -2.90 -8.95 18.92
C PRO A 239 -2.01 -9.73 17.96
N ARG A 240 -1.50 -9.08 16.91
CA ARG A 240 -0.85 -9.77 15.78
C ARG A 240 0.21 -8.92 15.07
N GLY A 241 1.13 -9.56 14.37
CA GLY A 241 2.11 -8.91 13.48
C GLY A 241 1.98 -9.43 12.04
N GLY A 242 2.55 -8.72 11.07
CA GLY A 242 2.52 -9.11 9.66
C GLY A 242 1.11 -9.15 9.09
N THR A 243 0.22 -8.25 9.52
CA THR A 243 -1.14 -8.14 8.96
C THR A 243 -1.07 -7.56 7.55
N ALA A 244 -2.03 -7.90 6.69
CA ALA A 244 -2.19 -7.21 5.42
C ALA A 244 -3.20 -6.07 5.59
N LEU A 245 -2.83 -4.84 5.20
CA LEU A 245 -3.63 -3.63 5.43
C LEU A 245 -3.72 -2.82 4.13
N CYS A 246 -4.90 -2.33 3.77
CA CYS A 246 -5.07 -1.41 2.65
C CYS A 246 -6.18 -0.40 2.92
N VAL A 247 -6.21 0.68 2.13
CA VAL A 247 -7.32 1.63 2.10
C VAL A 247 -8.04 1.53 0.77
N SER A 248 -9.36 1.43 0.83
CA SER A 248 -10.24 1.65 -0.33
C SER A 248 -11.27 2.70 0.07
N LYS A 249 -11.30 3.80 -0.70
CA LYS A 249 -12.09 5.00 -0.39
C LYS A 249 -11.90 5.49 1.06
N GLN A 250 -12.95 5.49 1.87
CA GLN A 250 -12.94 5.90 3.28
C GLN A 250 -12.94 4.70 4.21
N ARG A 251 -12.30 3.59 3.85
CA ARG A 251 -12.27 2.38 4.68
C ARG A 251 -10.87 1.80 4.74
N ILE A 252 -10.43 1.47 5.95
CA ILE A 252 -9.26 0.63 6.19
C ILE A 252 -9.73 -0.81 6.24
N TYR A 253 -9.05 -1.67 5.50
CA TYR A 253 -9.28 -3.11 5.46
C TYR A 253 -8.09 -3.85 6.02
N ARG A 254 -8.33 -4.80 6.92
CA ARG A 254 -7.30 -5.67 7.52
C ARG A 254 -7.61 -7.14 7.26
N TYR A 255 -6.57 -7.88 6.86
CA TYR A 255 -6.64 -9.33 6.71
C TYR A 255 -5.46 -10.03 7.39
N GLY A 256 -5.73 -11.15 8.06
CA GLY A 256 -4.74 -12.10 8.56
C GLY A 256 -3.81 -11.57 9.66
N GLY A 257 -2.55 -12.03 9.64
CA GLY A 257 -1.49 -11.75 10.61
C GLY A 257 -1.18 -12.90 11.56
N PHE A 258 0.00 -12.86 12.17
CA PHE A 258 0.50 -13.86 13.11
C PHE A 258 0.25 -13.42 14.56
N ASN A 259 -0.51 -14.21 15.32
CA ASN A 259 -0.91 -13.88 16.69
C ASN A 259 0.13 -14.34 17.75
N GLY A 260 1.16 -15.09 17.36
CA GLY A 260 2.14 -15.70 18.27
C GLY A 260 2.04 -17.21 18.41
N GLU A 261 0.88 -17.79 18.07
CA GLU A 261 0.60 -19.22 18.05
C GLU A 261 0.47 -19.74 16.61
N GLY A 262 -0.18 -18.96 15.74
CA GLY A 262 -0.44 -19.34 14.36
C GLY A 262 -0.95 -18.16 13.52
N GLU A 263 -1.15 -18.43 12.24
CA GLU A 263 -1.68 -17.43 11.31
C GLU A 263 -3.19 -17.32 11.38
N GLU A 264 -3.67 -16.09 11.26
CA GLU A 264 -5.07 -15.73 11.25
C GLU A 264 -5.61 -15.64 9.81
N GLY A 265 -6.91 -15.87 9.61
CA GLY A 265 -7.58 -15.73 8.32
C GLY A 265 -9.06 -16.06 8.36
N GLY A 266 -9.71 -16.06 7.20
CA GLY A 266 -11.15 -16.30 7.06
C GLY A 266 -12.04 -15.11 7.42
N GLN A 267 -11.44 -14.00 7.84
CA GLN A 267 -12.12 -12.78 8.25
C GLN A 267 -11.52 -11.55 7.56
N LEU A 268 -12.36 -10.59 7.19
CA LEU A 268 -11.95 -9.28 6.69
C LEU A 268 -12.52 -8.21 7.61
N ASP A 269 -11.63 -7.47 8.28
CA ASP A 269 -12.04 -6.39 9.18
C ASP A 269 -12.03 -5.07 8.44
N ILE A 270 -13.04 -4.25 8.73
CA ILE A 270 -13.33 -3.00 8.04
C ILE A 270 -13.51 -1.92 9.08
N LEU A 271 -12.77 -0.82 8.95
CA LEU A 271 -12.96 0.39 9.72
C LEU A 271 -13.37 1.53 8.80
N GLU A 272 -14.56 2.08 9.03
CA GLU A 272 -15.03 3.25 8.28
C GLU A 272 -14.42 4.54 8.84
N LEU A 273 -13.81 5.31 7.95
CA LEU A 273 -13.24 6.62 8.24
C LEU A 273 -14.27 7.72 8.04
N GLY A 274 -14.19 8.73 8.89
CA GLY A 274 -14.90 9.99 8.82
C GLY A 274 -13.91 11.13 8.60
N LEU A 275 -14.44 12.29 8.23
CA LEU A 275 -13.67 13.51 8.11
C LEU A 275 -14.44 14.63 8.77
N ASP A 276 -13.89 15.16 9.85
CA ASP A 276 -14.44 16.33 10.50
C ASP A 276 -14.08 17.56 9.67
N THR A 277 -15.07 18.42 9.47
CA THR A 277 -14.91 19.66 8.70
C THR A 277 -15.25 20.85 9.58
N PHE A 278 -14.66 22.00 9.28
CA PHE A 278 -14.99 23.26 9.91
C PHE A 278 -15.42 24.27 8.85
N ASN A 279 -16.13 25.32 9.27
CA ASN A 279 -16.56 26.39 8.39
C ASN A 279 -16.20 27.73 9.01
N ASP A 280 -15.44 28.55 8.28
CA ASP A 280 -15.03 29.89 8.70
C ASP A 280 -15.28 30.94 7.60
N LYS A 281 -14.80 32.17 7.81
CA LYS A 281 -14.97 33.27 6.83
C LYS A 281 -14.28 33.00 5.48
N SER A 282 -13.35 32.05 5.42
CA SER A 282 -12.64 31.64 4.20
C SER A 282 -13.29 30.43 3.50
N GLY A 283 -14.24 29.76 4.16
CA GLY A 283 -15.05 28.68 3.62
C GLY A 283 -14.99 27.41 4.47
N MET A 284 -15.38 26.29 3.86
CA MET A 284 -15.32 24.98 4.50
C MET A 284 -13.92 24.36 4.36
N GLY A 285 -13.32 23.97 5.48
CA GLY A 285 -12.03 23.30 5.57
C GLY A 285 -12.11 21.91 6.19
N GLU A 286 -11.09 21.09 5.98
CA GLU A 286 -10.96 19.74 6.55
C GLU A 286 -10.11 19.82 7.82
N ALA A 287 -10.60 19.27 8.93
CA ALA A 287 -9.98 19.39 10.25
C ALA A 287 -9.11 18.18 10.59
N THR A 288 -9.74 17.01 10.74
CA THR A 288 -9.08 15.79 11.21
C THR A 288 -9.85 14.56 10.76
N VAL A 289 -9.15 13.43 10.68
CA VAL A 289 -9.76 12.14 10.37
C VAL A 289 -10.37 11.55 11.64
N THR A 290 -11.58 11.00 11.50
CA THR A 290 -12.34 10.33 12.56
C THR A 290 -12.74 8.93 12.09
N THR A 291 -13.46 8.18 12.93
CA THR A 291 -14.09 6.92 12.50
C THR A 291 -15.59 7.03 12.62
N ARG A 292 -16.30 6.36 11.72
CA ARG A 292 -17.76 6.21 11.77
C ARG A 292 -18.11 4.96 12.58
N GLY A 293 -17.75 4.98 13.87
CA GLY A 293 -17.91 3.84 14.77
C GLY A 293 -16.64 3.01 14.94
N GLY A 294 -16.81 1.75 15.37
CA GLY A 294 -15.74 0.77 15.53
C GLY A 294 -15.54 -0.10 14.29
N TRP A 295 -14.68 -1.11 14.42
CA TRP A 295 -14.47 -2.10 13.37
C TRP A 295 -15.69 -3.00 13.19
N SER A 296 -15.96 -3.37 11.95
CA SER A 296 -16.87 -4.46 11.58
C SER A 296 -16.09 -5.60 10.93
N THR A 297 -16.50 -6.84 11.16
CA THR A 297 -15.83 -8.03 10.62
C THR A 297 -16.78 -8.78 9.69
N LEU A 298 -16.33 -9.08 8.48
CA LEU A 298 -16.96 -10.06 7.60
C LEU A 298 -16.36 -11.43 7.86
N ASN A 299 -17.16 -12.40 8.30
CA ASN A 299 -16.73 -13.76 8.60
C ASN A 299 -17.23 -14.74 7.53
N PHE A 300 -16.34 -15.15 6.64
CA PHE A 300 -16.71 -15.94 5.46
C PHE A 300 -16.89 -17.44 5.78
N ALA A 301 -16.32 -17.92 6.89
CA ALA A 301 -16.43 -19.32 7.29
C ALA A 301 -17.84 -19.68 7.75
N GLU A 302 -18.50 -18.78 8.49
CA GLU A 302 -19.87 -18.97 8.96
C GLU A 302 -20.89 -18.97 7.81
N GLU A 303 -20.56 -18.28 6.72
CA GLU A 303 -21.45 -18.12 5.56
C GLU A 303 -21.22 -19.16 4.45
N SER A 304 -20.35 -20.16 4.67
CA SER A 304 -19.99 -21.19 3.68
C SER A 304 -19.48 -20.63 2.34
N MET A 305 -18.86 -19.44 2.37
CA MET A 305 -18.37 -18.76 1.19
C MET A 305 -16.95 -19.21 0.85
N THR A 306 -16.48 -18.94 -0.37
CA THR A 306 -15.07 -19.11 -0.71
C THR A 306 -14.25 -17.94 -0.16
N PHE A 307 -13.14 -18.23 0.54
CA PHE A 307 -12.27 -17.22 1.13
C PHE A 307 -10.80 -17.64 1.11
N PRO A 308 -9.87 -16.67 1.19
CA PRO A 308 -8.44 -16.98 1.32
C PRO A 308 -8.09 -17.73 2.60
N GLY A 309 -7.08 -18.60 2.56
CA GLY A 309 -6.55 -19.24 3.77
C GLY A 309 -5.93 -18.26 4.77
N ASN A 310 -5.66 -18.75 5.98
CA ASN A 310 -4.89 -18.06 7.02
C ASN A 310 -3.51 -17.68 6.54
N ARG A 311 -3.09 -16.44 6.82
CA ARG A 311 -1.78 -15.95 6.41
C ARG A 311 -1.28 -14.72 7.15
N SER A 312 0.03 -14.57 7.23
CA SER A 312 0.71 -13.31 7.56
C SER A 312 1.70 -12.91 6.47
N VAL A 313 2.34 -11.75 6.64
CA VAL A 313 3.43 -11.23 5.81
C VAL A 313 3.08 -11.30 4.30
N ALA A 314 1.82 -11.00 4.02
CA ALA A 314 1.17 -10.99 2.73
C ALA A 314 1.02 -9.55 2.20
N GLY A 315 0.81 -9.39 0.90
CA GLY A 315 0.44 -8.10 0.31
C GLY A 315 -1.08 -7.93 0.29
N LEU A 316 -1.59 -6.74 0.58
CA LEU A 316 -2.99 -6.38 0.36
C LEU A 316 -3.04 -4.99 -0.26
N HIS A 317 -3.61 -4.86 -1.45
CA HIS A 317 -3.63 -3.61 -2.21
C HIS A 317 -4.99 -3.34 -2.81
N THR A 318 -5.41 -2.08 -2.80
CA THR A 318 -6.58 -1.63 -3.55
C THR A 318 -6.17 -1.36 -4.99
N ILE A 319 -6.91 -1.90 -5.94
CA ILE A 319 -6.79 -1.58 -7.37
C ILE A 319 -8.11 -1.03 -7.90
N ASN A 320 -8.04 -0.35 -9.05
CA ASN A 320 -9.20 0.14 -9.78
C ASN A 320 -9.18 -0.38 -11.22
N THR A 321 -10.23 -1.09 -11.63
CA THR A 321 -10.35 -1.63 -13.01
C THR A 321 -11.19 -0.74 -13.93
N GLY A 322 -11.47 0.50 -13.50
CA GLY A 322 -12.26 1.50 -14.23
C GLY A 322 -13.66 1.71 -13.66
N MET A 323 -14.32 2.78 -14.13
CA MET A 323 -15.70 3.18 -13.76
C MET A 323 -15.97 3.32 -12.25
N GLY A 324 -14.92 3.42 -11.42
CA GLY A 324 -15.02 3.55 -9.97
C GLY A 324 -15.12 2.22 -9.22
N ARG A 325 -14.97 1.07 -9.89
CA ARG A 325 -14.90 -0.23 -9.23
C ARG A 325 -13.53 -0.40 -8.55
N GLU A 326 -13.55 -0.74 -7.27
CA GLU A 326 -12.35 -1.11 -6.52
C GLU A 326 -12.38 -2.57 -6.10
N TYR A 327 -11.20 -3.18 -6.12
CA TYR A 327 -10.97 -4.53 -5.60
C TYR A 327 -9.84 -4.48 -4.59
N LEU A 328 -9.92 -5.31 -3.56
CA LEU A 328 -8.78 -5.58 -2.67
C LEU A 328 -8.09 -6.85 -3.15
N ILE A 329 -6.80 -6.77 -3.45
CA ILE A 329 -6.01 -7.88 -3.95
C ILE A 329 -5.09 -8.39 -2.85
N LEU A 330 -5.35 -9.60 -2.38
CA LEU A 330 -4.55 -10.29 -1.38
C LEU A 330 -3.54 -11.21 -2.09
N LEU A 331 -2.26 -11.05 -1.75
CA LEU A 331 -1.11 -11.68 -2.40
C LEU A 331 -0.38 -12.60 -1.43
N LEU A 332 -0.26 -13.89 -1.78
CA LEU A 332 0.72 -14.83 -1.24
C LEU A 332 0.75 -14.81 0.31
N GLY A 333 1.91 -14.96 0.96
CA GLY A 333 2.07 -14.86 2.41
C GLY A 333 2.36 -16.18 3.11
N GLU A 334 2.84 -16.11 4.35
CA GLU A 334 3.15 -17.26 5.19
C GLU A 334 1.87 -17.88 5.74
N ARG A 335 1.72 -19.20 5.64
CA ARG A 335 0.53 -19.94 6.12
C ARG A 335 0.82 -20.80 7.34
N ASP A 336 2.01 -21.38 7.37
CA ASP A 336 2.49 -22.25 8.45
C ASP A 336 3.85 -21.70 8.87
N PRO A 337 3.95 -20.97 9.99
CA PRO A 337 5.21 -20.36 10.42
C PRO A 337 6.22 -21.42 10.85
N SER A 338 7.50 -21.11 10.75
CA SER A 338 8.56 -22.01 11.20
C SER A 338 8.60 -22.15 12.73
N ASN A 339 8.93 -23.35 13.21
CA ASN A 339 9.22 -23.61 14.61
C ASN A 339 10.45 -22.84 15.12
N ASP A 340 11.38 -22.48 14.23
CA ASP A 340 12.58 -21.69 14.57
C ASP A 340 12.33 -20.16 14.44
N GLY A 341 11.07 -19.75 14.30
CA GLY A 341 10.69 -18.36 14.08
C GLY A 341 11.37 -17.78 12.84
N HIS A 342 11.90 -16.56 12.95
CA HIS A 342 12.47 -15.84 11.79
C HIS A 342 13.82 -16.40 11.30
N ASN A 343 14.37 -17.44 11.96
CA ASN A 343 15.63 -18.06 11.56
C ASN A 343 15.46 -19.09 10.42
N ALA A 344 14.22 -19.55 10.18
CA ALA A 344 13.91 -20.48 9.11
C ALA A 344 12.61 -20.09 8.40
N ALA A 345 12.44 -20.58 7.18
CA ALA A 345 11.23 -20.38 6.42
C ALA A 345 10.08 -21.25 6.93
N GLY A 346 8.89 -20.64 7.02
CA GLY A 346 7.65 -21.39 7.08
C GLY A 346 7.23 -21.94 5.71
N LYS A 347 5.96 -22.28 5.59
CA LYS A 347 5.30 -22.61 4.32
C LYS A 347 4.49 -21.42 3.86
N PHE A 348 4.46 -21.20 2.54
CA PHE A 348 3.82 -20.03 1.95
C PHE A 348 2.62 -20.42 1.08
N TRP A 349 1.70 -19.47 0.93
CA TRP A 349 0.72 -19.50 -0.15
C TRP A 349 1.35 -18.91 -1.43
N GLY A 350 1.05 -19.54 -2.57
CA GLY A 350 1.32 -18.98 -3.90
C GLY A 350 0.06 -18.45 -4.60
N ASP A 351 -1.04 -18.25 -3.86
CA ASP A 351 -2.33 -17.84 -4.43
C ASP A 351 -2.57 -16.33 -4.36
N ILE A 352 -3.53 -15.88 -5.16
CA ILE A 352 -3.97 -14.49 -5.24
C ILE A 352 -5.50 -14.49 -5.16
N TRP A 353 -6.02 -13.56 -4.37
CA TRP A 353 -7.45 -13.41 -4.15
C TRP A 353 -7.87 -11.98 -4.41
N ALA A 354 -9.08 -11.80 -4.93
CA ALA A 354 -9.68 -10.48 -5.09
C ALA A 354 -11.03 -10.40 -4.38
N PHE A 355 -11.18 -9.37 -3.56
CA PHE A 355 -12.43 -9.00 -2.89
C PHE A 355 -13.06 -7.83 -3.62
N VAL A 356 -14.35 -7.94 -3.95
CA VAL A 356 -15.09 -6.83 -4.59
C VAL A 356 -15.49 -5.83 -3.52
N ALA A 357 -14.80 -4.69 -3.47
CA ALA A 357 -15.11 -3.66 -2.47
C ALA A 357 -16.50 -3.05 -2.74
N PRO A 358 -17.32 -2.83 -1.69
CA PRO A 358 -18.61 -2.15 -1.85
C PRO A 358 -18.43 -0.79 -2.52
N PRO A 359 -19.22 -0.45 -3.56
CA PRO A 359 -19.11 0.83 -4.21
C PRO A 359 -19.46 1.96 -3.22
N GLN A 360 -18.66 3.02 -3.21
CA GLN A 360 -18.97 4.22 -2.42
C GLN A 360 -19.25 5.41 -3.34
N GLY A 361 -20.42 6.03 -3.19
CA GLY A 361 -20.89 7.13 -4.02
C GLY A 361 -21.52 6.70 -5.34
N MET A 362 -21.99 7.67 -6.13
CA MET A 362 -22.58 7.44 -7.45
C MET A 362 -21.46 7.28 -8.50
N THR A 363 -21.21 6.05 -8.93
CA THR A 363 -20.20 5.70 -9.94
C THR A 363 -20.82 4.90 -11.09
N GLY A 364 -20.10 4.76 -12.21
CA GLY A 364 -20.55 3.88 -13.30
C GLY A 364 -20.67 2.43 -12.84
N ALA A 365 -19.77 2.00 -11.94
CA ALA A 365 -19.81 0.71 -11.27
C ALA A 365 -21.06 0.53 -10.38
N SER A 366 -21.42 1.53 -9.56
CA SER A 366 -22.63 1.45 -8.72
C SER A 366 -23.92 1.43 -9.54
N LEU A 367 -23.96 2.14 -10.67
CA LEU A 367 -25.10 2.09 -11.60
C LEU A 367 -25.21 0.71 -12.28
N LYS A 368 -24.07 0.11 -12.66
CA LYS A 368 -24.02 -1.25 -13.20
C LYS A 368 -24.54 -2.26 -12.17
N ASP A 369 -24.11 -2.16 -10.91
CA ASP A 369 -24.55 -3.05 -9.83
C ASP A 369 -26.05 -2.94 -9.57
N ALA A 370 -26.57 -1.72 -9.48
CA ALA A 370 -28.01 -1.50 -9.32
C ALA A 370 -28.82 -2.11 -10.49
N THR A 371 -28.29 -2.00 -11.72
CA THR A 371 -28.92 -2.63 -12.89
C THR A 371 -28.89 -4.15 -12.80
N TRP A 372 -27.77 -4.74 -12.35
CA TRP A 372 -27.63 -6.19 -12.18
C TRP A 372 -28.55 -6.72 -11.08
N GLN A 373 -28.60 -6.04 -9.93
CA GLN A 373 -29.53 -6.36 -8.83
C GLN A 373 -30.99 -6.29 -9.31
N ALA A 374 -31.37 -5.25 -10.06
CA ALA A 374 -32.72 -5.13 -10.64
C ALA A 374 -33.06 -6.25 -11.64
N LEU A 375 -32.04 -6.85 -12.27
CA LEU A 375 -32.17 -8.02 -13.16
C LEU A 375 -32.03 -9.36 -12.41
N GLY A 376 -31.95 -9.36 -11.08
CA GLY A 376 -31.78 -10.58 -10.27
C GLY A 376 -30.41 -11.24 -10.43
N ARG A 377 -29.38 -10.49 -10.85
CA ARG A 377 -28.02 -11.00 -11.07
C ARG A 377 -27.09 -10.62 -9.92
N GLU A 378 -26.19 -11.53 -9.57
CA GLU A 378 -25.16 -11.31 -8.55
C GLU A 378 -24.09 -10.33 -9.02
N THR A 379 -23.77 -9.34 -8.19
CA THR A 379 -22.73 -8.33 -8.47
C THR A 379 -21.33 -8.80 -8.08
N GLY A 380 -21.25 -9.79 -7.19
CA GLY A 380 -20.03 -10.25 -6.54
C GLY A 380 -19.56 -9.34 -5.39
N GLU A 381 -20.31 -8.28 -5.07
CA GLU A 381 -20.00 -7.35 -3.98
C GLU A 381 -19.84 -8.08 -2.65
N GLY A 382 -18.78 -7.74 -1.91
CA GLY A 382 -18.52 -8.37 -0.62
C GLY A 382 -18.02 -9.81 -0.71
N LEU A 383 -17.74 -10.32 -1.91
CA LEU A 383 -17.25 -11.69 -2.11
C LEU A 383 -15.76 -11.73 -2.45
N TRP A 384 -15.08 -12.72 -1.88
CA TRP A 384 -13.77 -13.16 -2.35
C TRP A 384 -13.90 -14.11 -3.53
N SER A 385 -12.93 -14.05 -4.43
CA SER A 385 -12.68 -15.10 -5.42
C SER A 385 -11.19 -15.22 -5.65
N LYS A 386 -10.76 -16.43 -6.01
CA LYS A 386 -9.40 -16.66 -6.46
C LYS A 386 -9.19 -15.98 -7.81
N VAL A 387 -8.07 -15.28 -7.96
CA VAL A 387 -7.66 -14.66 -9.23
C VAL A 387 -7.11 -15.75 -10.14
N ILE A 388 -7.55 -15.74 -11.40
CA ILE A 388 -7.13 -16.71 -12.41
C ILE A 388 -5.84 -16.20 -13.07
N PRO A 389 -4.75 -16.97 -13.06
CA PRO A 389 -3.59 -16.64 -13.88
C PRO A 389 -4.00 -16.65 -15.36
N ALA A 390 -3.87 -15.53 -16.04
CA ALA A 390 -3.92 -15.51 -17.50
C ALA A 390 -2.81 -16.41 -18.04
N ARG A 391 -3.06 -17.11 -19.17
CA ARG A 391 -2.04 -17.96 -19.80
C ARG A 391 -0.76 -17.13 -19.96
N ALA A 392 0.32 -17.54 -19.31
CA ALA A 392 1.61 -16.95 -19.54
C ALA A 392 2.02 -17.36 -20.97
N GLU A 393 2.03 -16.40 -21.89
CA GLU A 393 2.60 -16.60 -23.22
C GLU A 393 4.12 -16.69 -23.07
N GLY A 394 4.62 -17.91 -22.90
CA GLY A 394 6.04 -18.24 -23.01
C GLY A 394 6.38 -18.66 -24.44
N SER A 395 7.66 -18.67 -24.75
CA SER A 395 8.16 -19.33 -25.97
C SER A 395 8.11 -20.85 -25.78
N GLU A 396 8.02 -21.60 -26.89
CA GLU A 396 8.02 -23.06 -26.84
C GLU A 396 9.31 -23.58 -26.15
N GLY A 397 9.17 -24.16 -24.95
CA GLY A 397 10.28 -24.63 -24.12
C GLY A 397 10.49 -23.90 -22.78
N ASP A 398 9.79 -22.81 -22.50
CA ASP A 398 9.88 -22.11 -21.22
C ASP A 398 9.27 -22.94 -20.07
N ASP A 399 10.00 -23.10 -18.95
CA ASP A 399 9.44 -23.67 -17.73
C ASP A 399 8.36 -22.71 -17.19
N VAL A 400 7.11 -23.16 -17.11
CA VAL A 400 5.97 -22.39 -16.58
C VAL A 400 6.26 -21.78 -15.20
N ARG A 401 7.14 -22.40 -14.40
CA ARG A 401 7.59 -21.89 -13.09
C ARG A 401 8.45 -20.62 -13.18
N SER A 402 9.02 -20.32 -14.34
CA SER A 402 9.78 -19.09 -14.59
C SER A 402 8.91 -17.89 -14.96
N LEU A 403 7.61 -18.11 -15.19
CA LEU A 403 6.65 -17.10 -15.67
C LEU A 403 5.79 -16.49 -14.55
N VAL A 404 5.89 -17.03 -13.34
CA VAL A 404 5.20 -16.55 -12.14
C VAL A 404 6.17 -16.57 -10.96
N PRO A 405 5.99 -15.70 -9.95
CA PRO A 405 6.81 -15.75 -8.75
C PRO A 405 6.61 -17.06 -7.97
N SER A 406 7.67 -17.55 -7.33
CA SER A 406 7.58 -18.65 -6.37
C SER A 406 6.75 -18.24 -5.15
N GLU A 407 6.18 -19.24 -4.46
CA GLU A 407 5.51 -19.03 -3.17
C GLU A 407 6.48 -18.42 -2.15
N ARG A 408 6.04 -17.32 -1.52
CA ARG A 408 6.87 -16.53 -0.61
C ARG A 408 6.03 -15.63 0.29
N GLY A 409 6.65 -15.19 1.37
CA GLY A 409 6.16 -14.16 2.28
C GLY A 409 7.25 -13.14 2.53
N TRP A 410 7.02 -12.20 3.45
CA TRP A 410 8.04 -11.22 3.88
C TRP A 410 8.57 -10.32 2.74
N PHE A 411 7.89 -10.31 1.60
CA PHE A 411 8.18 -9.45 0.46
C PHE A 411 7.58 -8.07 0.67
N ALA A 412 8.02 -7.10 -0.12
CA ALA A 412 7.37 -5.80 -0.18
C ALA A 412 6.55 -5.68 -1.47
N SER A 413 5.43 -4.97 -1.41
CA SER A 413 4.56 -4.74 -2.57
C SER A 413 3.84 -3.41 -2.47
N SER A 414 3.47 -2.83 -3.61
CA SER A 414 2.71 -1.58 -3.71
C SER A 414 1.85 -1.58 -4.95
N ALA A 415 0.62 -1.05 -4.85
CA ALA A 415 -0.14 -0.64 -6.02
C ALA A 415 0.70 0.36 -6.87
N MET A 416 0.57 0.27 -8.19
CA MET A 416 1.26 1.18 -9.12
C MET A 416 0.56 2.53 -9.27
N GLY A 417 -0.62 2.70 -8.66
CA GLY A 417 -1.35 3.97 -8.59
C GLY A 417 -1.65 4.53 -9.98
N ASP A 418 -1.36 5.81 -10.18
CA ASP A 418 -1.64 6.53 -11.44
C ASP A 418 -0.85 5.99 -12.65
N LEU A 419 0.21 5.21 -12.43
CA LEU A 419 0.97 4.60 -13.53
C LEU A 419 0.15 3.51 -14.24
N ASP A 420 -0.47 2.64 -13.45
CA ASP A 420 -1.41 1.61 -13.90
C ASP A 420 -2.26 1.21 -12.68
N ALA A 421 -3.48 1.75 -12.61
CA ALA A 421 -4.38 1.56 -11.46
C ALA A 421 -4.84 0.11 -11.27
N SER A 422 -4.56 -0.76 -12.25
CA SER A 422 -4.88 -2.19 -12.25
C SER A 422 -3.69 -3.08 -11.91
N ALA A 423 -2.54 -2.50 -11.55
CA ALA A 423 -1.30 -3.24 -11.37
C ALA A 423 -0.66 -3.06 -9.99
N ILE A 424 0.07 -4.09 -9.57
CA ILE A 424 0.82 -4.15 -8.30
C ILE A 424 2.24 -4.58 -8.62
N VAL A 425 3.22 -3.90 -8.04
CA VAL A 425 4.61 -4.35 -8.05
C VAL A 425 4.92 -5.11 -6.75
N MET A 426 5.67 -6.18 -6.87
CA MET A 426 6.16 -7.02 -5.77
C MET A 426 7.68 -7.20 -5.91
N TRP A 427 8.41 -7.17 -4.80
CA TRP A 427 9.86 -7.36 -4.81
C TRP A 427 10.34 -8.23 -3.64
N GLY A 428 11.28 -9.12 -3.94
CA GLY A 428 12.01 -9.93 -2.98
C GLY A 428 11.12 -10.89 -2.18
N GLY A 429 11.40 -11.01 -0.88
CA GLY A 429 10.71 -11.91 0.05
C GLY A 429 11.55 -13.13 0.45
N LEU A 430 10.96 -13.98 1.29
CA LEU A 430 11.52 -15.23 1.77
C LEU A 430 10.76 -16.40 1.16
N ASN A 431 11.48 -17.33 0.53
CA ASN A 431 10.89 -18.55 -0.04
C ASN A 431 10.94 -19.73 0.94
N ALA A 432 10.30 -20.84 0.57
CA ALA A 432 10.24 -22.06 1.40
C ALA A 432 11.61 -22.74 1.65
N LYS A 433 12.67 -22.35 0.93
CA LYS A 433 14.04 -22.83 1.13
C LYS A 433 14.85 -21.93 2.08
N ASN A 434 14.21 -20.93 2.70
CA ASN A 434 14.84 -19.92 3.55
C ASN A 434 15.80 -18.98 2.79
N GLU A 435 15.61 -18.83 1.48
CA GLU A 435 16.42 -17.95 0.63
C GLU A 435 15.68 -16.63 0.42
N ARG A 436 16.42 -15.51 0.50
CA ARG A 436 15.90 -14.19 0.15
C ARG A 436 15.90 -14.05 -1.36
N GLU A 437 14.71 -13.92 -1.90
CA GLU A 437 14.50 -13.74 -3.32
C GLU A 437 14.96 -12.34 -3.74
N SER A 438 15.50 -12.24 -4.95
CA SER A 438 16.17 -11.04 -5.45
C SER A 438 15.45 -10.36 -6.61
N ASP A 439 14.32 -10.92 -7.02
CA ASP A 439 13.58 -10.54 -8.22
C ASP A 439 12.37 -9.65 -7.91
N GLY A 440 11.96 -8.92 -8.95
CA GLY A 440 10.78 -8.06 -8.95
C GLY A 440 9.77 -8.50 -10.00
N TRP A 441 8.49 -8.27 -9.71
CA TRP A 441 7.38 -8.68 -10.55
C TRP A 441 6.28 -7.62 -10.58
N ILE A 442 5.64 -7.45 -11.74
CA ILE A 442 4.40 -6.69 -11.89
C ILE A 442 3.25 -7.67 -12.11
N LEU A 443 2.27 -7.65 -11.21
CA LEU A 443 0.96 -8.29 -11.40
C LEU A 443 0.02 -7.29 -12.06
N LYS A 444 -0.49 -7.61 -13.25
CA LYS A 444 -1.49 -6.80 -13.95
C LYS A 444 -2.84 -7.52 -13.98
N LEU A 445 -3.90 -6.86 -13.54
CA LEU A 445 -5.26 -7.43 -13.50
C LEU A 445 -6.14 -6.88 -14.64
N ASN A 446 -7.02 -7.72 -15.20
CA ASN A 446 -7.85 -7.42 -16.38
C ASN A 446 -9.37 -7.53 -16.15
#